data_AF-A0A7C5TY43-F1
#
_entry.id   AF-A0A7C5TY43-F1
#
_cell.length_a   1.000
_cell.length_b   1.000
_cell.length_c   1.000
_cell.angle_alpha   90.00
_cell.angle_beta   90.00
_cell.angle_gamma   90.00
#
_symmetry.space_group_name_H-M   'P 1'
#
loop_
_entity.id
_entity.type
_entity.pdbx_description
1 polymer ?
#
loop_
_entity_poly.entity_id
_entity_poly.type
_entity_poly.pdbx_seq_one_letter_code
_entity_poly.pdbx_strand_id
1 'polypeptide(L)'
;MSSMTAQIDQKKKWVDKMIRSAKKYHKICPYYDKKTNSCFLRLGGKCDRDGKFDTCPVFIEFLEKKYDSFVRSGRPLPVDFMDPAMISP
;
A
#
# COMPACT_ATOMS: atom_id res chain seq x y z
N MET A 1 -0.92 -21.25 -20.99
CA MET A 1 -1.72 -20.20 -20.30
C MET A 1 -1.40 -20.16 -18.80
N SER A 2 -0.12 -20.05 -18.40
CA SER A 2 0.30 -20.24 -16.99
C SER A 2 0.78 -18.98 -16.27
N SER A 3 0.82 -17.83 -16.95
CA SER A 3 1.54 -16.65 -16.45
C SER A 3 0.69 -15.65 -15.65
N MET A 4 -0.65 -15.71 -15.74
CA MET A 4 -1.52 -14.69 -15.14
C MET A 4 -1.84 -14.97 -13.66
N THR A 5 -2.11 -16.22 -13.30
CA THR A 5 -2.39 -16.64 -11.92
C THR A 5 -1.18 -16.48 -11.00
N ALA A 6 0.02 -16.77 -11.50
CA ALA A 6 1.26 -16.60 -10.76
C ALA A 6 1.53 -15.12 -10.39
N GLN A 7 1.24 -14.19 -11.30
CA GLN A 7 1.42 -12.75 -11.07
C GLN A 7 0.42 -12.20 -10.04
N ILE A 8 -0.84 -12.66 -10.09
CA ILE A 8 -1.86 -12.28 -9.10
C ILE A 8 -1.43 -12.72 -7.69
N ASP A 9 -0.92 -13.95 -7.56
CA ASP A 9 -0.44 -14.48 -6.28
C ASP A 9 0.79 -13.74 -5.75
N GLN A 10 1.74 -13.40 -6.63
CA GLN A 10 2.92 -12.60 -6.27
C GLN A 10 2.55 -11.19 -5.80
N LYS A 11 1.62 -10.53 -6.50
CA LYS A 11 1.10 -9.22 -6.09
C LYS A 11 0.49 -9.30 -4.70
N LYS A 12 -0.41 -10.25 -4.47
CA LYS A 12 -1.09 -10.42 -3.18
C LYS A 12 -0.09 -10.67 -2.04
N LYS A 13 0.88 -11.56 -2.25
CA LYS A 13 1.96 -11.84 -1.29
C LYS A 13 2.78 -10.59 -0.97
N TRP A 14 3.11 -9.80 -1.98
CA TRP A 14 3.85 -8.56 -1.79
C TRP A 14 3.03 -7.52 -1.02
N VAL A 15 1.75 -7.33 -1.37
CA VAL A 15 0.83 -6.43 -0.66
C VAL A 15 0.70 -6.82 0.82
N ASP A 16 0.47 -8.10 1.11
CA ASP A 16 0.38 -8.61 2.49
C ASP A 16 1.68 -8.36 3.27
N LYS A 17 2.83 -8.53 2.61
CA LYS A 17 4.15 -8.21 3.19
C LYS A 17 4.26 -6.72 3.53
N MET A 18 3.84 -5.84 2.62
CA MET A 18 3.89 -4.39 2.84
C MET A 18 2.95 -3.93 3.95
N ILE A 19 1.75 -4.51 4.06
CA ILE A 19 0.83 -4.22 5.18
C ILE A 19 1.46 -4.62 6.51
N ARG A 20 2.08 -5.81 6.59
CA ARG A 20 2.79 -6.26 7.79
C ARG A 20 3.97 -5.36 8.15
N SER A 21 4.75 -4.94 7.15
CA SER A 21 5.85 -4.00 7.35
C SER A 21 5.33 -2.65 7.84
N ALA A 22 4.31 -2.07 7.22
CA ALA A 22 3.70 -0.81 7.66
C ALA A 22 3.21 -0.87 9.12
N LYS A 23 2.61 -1.99 9.56
CA LYS A 23 2.21 -2.23 10.97
C LYS A 23 3.36 -2.18 11.96
N LYS A 24 4.57 -2.57 11.54
CA LYS A 24 5.76 -2.55 12.39
C LYS A 24 6.16 -1.12 12.74
N TYR A 25 6.02 -0.18 11.80
CA TYR A 25 6.48 1.19 11.94
C TYR A 25 5.37 2.17 12.36
N HIS A 26 4.13 1.89 11.98
CA HIS A 26 3.02 2.82 12.16
C HIS A 26 1.87 2.19 12.95
N LYS A 27 1.54 2.79 14.09
CA LYS A 27 0.36 2.42 14.90
C LYS A 27 -0.95 2.90 14.28
N ILE A 28 -0.89 3.96 13.46
CA ILE A 28 -2.00 4.60 12.75
C ILE A 28 -1.58 4.77 11.29
N CYS A 29 -2.53 4.71 10.35
CA CYS A 29 -2.31 4.90 8.93
C CYS A 29 -1.51 6.19 8.67
N PRO A 30 -0.37 6.14 7.96
CA PRO A 30 0.42 7.33 7.67
C PRO A 30 -0.30 8.32 6.73
N TYR A 31 -1.37 7.89 6.05
CA TYR A 31 -2.18 8.71 5.15
C TYR A 31 -3.49 9.21 5.78
N TYR A 32 -3.66 9.04 7.09
CA TYR A 32 -4.83 9.51 7.81
C TYR A 32 -4.52 10.83 8.52
N ASP A 33 -5.34 11.85 8.25
CA ASP A 33 -5.32 13.08 9.04
C ASP A 33 -6.37 13.00 10.16
N LYS A 34 -5.88 12.91 11.39
CA LYS A 34 -6.72 12.88 12.59
C LYS A 34 -7.47 14.20 12.83
N LYS A 35 -6.96 15.34 12.34
CA LYS A 35 -7.60 16.65 12.55
C LYS A 35 -8.87 16.81 11.73
N THR A 36 -8.81 16.39 10.46
CA THR A 36 -9.92 16.53 9.51
C THR A 36 -10.69 15.23 9.27
N ASN A 37 -10.23 14.13 9.88
CA ASN A 37 -10.74 12.77 9.62
C ASN A 37 -10.70 12.41 8.12
N SER A 38 -9.62 12.81 7.43
CA SER A 38 -9.48 12.65 5.98
C SER A 38 -8.43 11.60 5.60
N CYS A 39 -8.57 11.07 4.40
CA CYS A 39 -7.69 10.09 3.79
C CYS A 39 -6.95 10.72 2.60
N PHE A 40 -5.63 10.89 2.73
CA PHE A 40 -4.82 11.50 1.67
C PHE A 40 -4.74 10.63 0.40
N LEU A 41 -4.94 9.32 0.53
CA LEU A 41 -5.03 8.42 -0.63
C LEU A 41 -6.31 8.62 -1.46
N ARG A 42 -7.33 9.30 -0.92
CA ARG A 42 -8.57 9.67 -1.60
C ARG A 42 -8.68 11.17 -1.85
N LEU A 43 -7.55 11.85 -2.11
CA LEU A 43 -7.53 13.30 -2.38
C LEU A 43 -8.23 14.13 -1.28
N GLY A 44 -8.15 13.69 -0.02
CA GLY A 44 -8.78 14.38 1.12
C GLY A 44 -10.22 13.97 1.41
N GLY A 45 -10.76 12.93 0.76
CA GLY A 45 -12.04 12.34 1.15
C GLY A 45 -12.05 11.79 2.58
N LYS A 46 -13.24 11.64 3.18
CA LYS A 46 -13.39 11.14 4.56
C LYS A 46 -12.77 9.74 4.74
N CYS A 47 -12.12 9.50 5.88
CA CYS A 47 -11.58 8.20 6.23
C CYS A 47 -12.63 7.35 6.97
N ASP A 48 -13.15 6.30 6.31
CA ASP A 48 -14.13 5.38 6.92
C ASP A 48 -13.51 4.38 7.91
N ARG A 49 -12.18 4.40 8.06
CA ARG A 49 -11.42 3.44 8.87
C ARG A 49 -10.80 4.04 10.12
N ASP A 50 -10.99 5.34 10.37
CA ASP A 50 -10.42 6.07 11.51
C ASP A 50 -8.93 5.75 11.72
N GLY A 51 -8.16 5.88 10.63
CA GLY A 51 -6.73 5.60 10.65
C GLY A 51 -6.31 4.13 10.72
N LYS A 52 -7.22 3.15 10.71
CA LYS A 52 -6.86 1.73 10.55
C LYS A 52 -6.55 1.41 9.09
N PHE A 53 -5.36 0.88 8.80
CA PHE A 53 -4.91 0.63 7.41
C PHE A 53 -4.87 -0.85 7.02
N ASP A 54 -4.93 -1.77 7.96
CA ASP A 54 -4.58 -3.16 7.69
C ASP A 54 -5.57 -3.95 6.84
N THR A 55 -6.83 -3.55 6.92
CA THR A 55 -7.94 -4.05 6.12
C THR A 55 -8.58 -2.91 5.33
N CYS A 56 -7.83 -1.82 5.12
CA CYS A 56 -8.32 -0.66 4.40
C CYS A 56 -8.24 -0.91 2.90
N PRO A 57 -9.39 -0.99 2.18
CA PRO A 57 -9.38 -1.26 0.75
C PRO A 57 -8.63 -0.19 -0.03
N VAL A 58 -8.66 1.07 0.43
CA VAL A 58 -7.91 2.18 -0.17
C VAL A 58 -6.41 1.97 -0.09
N PHE A 59 -5.94 1.51 1.07
CA PHE A 59 -4.50 1.28 1.28
C PHE A 59 -4.02 0.06 0.49
N ILE A 60 -4.83 -1.00 0.44
CA ILE A 60 -4.57 -2.18 -0.38
C ILE A 60 -4.46 -1.80 -1.86
N GLU A 61 -5.45 -1.06 -2.38
CA GLU A 61 -5.47 -0.61 -3.78
C GLU A 61 -4.26 0.29 -4.10
N PHE A 62 -3.87 1.16 -3.17
CA PHE A 62 -2.66 1.96 -3.30
C PHE A 62 -1.39 1.09 -3.46
N LEU A 63 -1.25 0.05 -2.62
CA LEU A 63 -0.13 -0.87 -2.71
C LEU A 63 -0.15 -1.66 -4.02
N GLU A 64 -1.31 -2.16 -4.44
CA GLU A 64 -1.47 -2.85 -5.73
C GLU A 64 -1.04 -1.98 -6.91
N LYS A 65 -1.45 -0.69 -6.91
CA LYS A 65 -1.03 0.28 -7.94
C LYS A 65 0.48 0.54 -7.91
N LYS A 66 1.09 0.62 -6.72
CA LYS A 66 2.55 0.76 -6.58
C LYS A 66 3.27 -0.48 -7.11
N TYR A 67 2.80 -1.68 -6.78
CA TYR A 67 3.33 -2.94 -7.33
C TYR A 67 3.32 -2.92 -8.87
N ASP A 68 2.16 -2.58 -9.46
CA ASP A 68 2.03 -2.52 -10.92
C ASP A 68 2.97 -1.48 -11.53
N SER A 69 3.18 -0.35 -10.85
CA SER A 69 4.14 0.67 -11.27
C SER A 69 5.58 0.17 -11.24
N PHE A 70 6.00 -0.55 -10.18
CA PHE A 70 7.34 -1.11 -10.08
C PHE A 70 7.59 -2.17 -11.16
N VAL A 71 6.66 -3.11 -11.32
CA VAL A 71 6.76 -4.17 -12.33
C VAL A 71 6.81 -3.57 -13.73
N ARG A 72 5.93 -2.62 -14.04
CA ARG A 72 5.89 -1.97 -15.37
C ARG A 72 7.15 -1.15 -15.66
N SER A 73 7.75 -0.54 -14.63
CA SER A 73 9.00 0.22 -14.77
C SER A 73 10.27 -0.64 -14.73
N GLY A 74 10.14 -1.96 -14.51
CA GLY A 74 11.29 -2.86 -14.37
C GLY A 74 12.12 -2.60 -13.11
N ARG A 75 11.59 -1.86 -12.14
CA ARG A 75 12.27 -1.57 -10.88
C ARG A 75 12.11 -2.74 -9.90
N PRO A 76 13.12 -2.99 -9.04
CA PRO A 76 12.99 -4.01 -8.00
C PRO A 76 11.86 -3.65 -7.05
N LEU A 77 11.14 -4.68 -6.60
CA LEU A 77 10.07 -4.51 -5.63
C LEU A 77 10.66 -4.22 -4.24
N PRO A 78 10.20 -3.15 -3.56
CA PRO A 78 10.59 -2.87 -2.20
C PRO A 78 10.34 -4.05 -1.27
N VAL A 79 11.23 -4.26 -0.31
CA VAL A 79 11.10 -5.33 0.69
C VAL A 79 10.48 -4.86 2.00
N ASP A 80 10.44 -3.55 2.20
CA ASP A 80 9.92 -2.89 3.40
C ASP A 80 9.10 -1.65 3.01
N PHE A 81 8.12 -1.28 3.84
CA PHE A 81 7.28 -0.11 3.62
C PHE A 81 8.05 1.20 3.81
N MET A 82 9.07 1.21 4.67
CA MET A 82 9.95 2.37 4.89
C MET A 82 11.05 2.50 3.83
N ASP A 83 11.08 1.60 2.84
CA ASP A 83 12.06 1.65 1.76
C ASP A 83 11.93 2.98 0.99
N PRO A 84 13.04 3.69 0.71
CA PRO A 84 13.01 4.93 -0.04
C PRO A 84 12.25 4.82 -1.38
N ALA A 85 12.25 3.65 -2.02
CA ALA A 85 11.49 3.43 -3.25
C ALA A 85 9.97 3.52 -3.05
N MET A 86 9.45 3.28 -1.84
CA MET A 86 8.03 3.48 -1.49
C MET A 86 7.69 4.94 -1.24
N ILE A 87 8.63 5.69 -0.67
CA ILE A 87 8.46 7.06 -0.20
C ILE A 87 8.80 8.08 -1.29
N SER A 88 9.58 7.68 -2.31
CA SER A 88 9.96 8.55 -3.42
C SER A 88 8.74 8.88 -4.30
N PRO A 89 8.51 10.17 -4.61
CA PRO A 89 7.43 10.61 -5.48
C PRO A 89 7.57 10.11 -6.92
#